data_AF-A0A9N8H8N2-F1
#
_entry.id   AF-A0A9N8H8N2-F1
#
_cell.length_a   1.000
_cell.length_b   1.000
_cell.length_c   1.000
_cell.angle_alpha   90.00
_cell.angle_beta   90.00
_cell.angle_gamma   90.00
#
_symmetry.space_group_name_H-M   'P 1'
#
loop_
_entity.id
_entity.type
_entity.pdbx_description
1 polymer ?
#
loop_
_entity_poly.entity_id
_entity_poly.type
_entity_poly.pdbx_seq_one_letter_code
_entity_poly.pdbx_strand_id
1 'polypeptide(L)'
;MLPSSEPSKNPSAPPSESPSLMPSSSPSLSPSQSPTAMPSPSPTVYGTGPIVNVATNECITVATATNSERIYFAPCDGSINQRWLYDTSTKAIKPVSDGGICFDHDIDSANIDVTIYNCHGLDNQQWFSNDRNELKWFSDVDRGILQEKCMDYDGSKFVVMLDCDGSDNQKFTFVPGFDIVTLGTGLISIQYNGECIEMQTTGEQLITMQPCDSGNPLQLWQYNPQNEAIYMPGYGCWDSGNQPYVLGHCHQGQYQRWYSSGSANLKSRVSNTCLDWSIDFSYLYMESCSGANDQTFYVPTNFFG
;
A
#
# COMPACT_ATOMS: atom_id res chain seq x y z
N MET A 1 24.61 -40.92 59.62
CA MET A 1 24.55 -42.01 58.63
C MET A 1 25.41 -41.62 57.44
N LEU A 2 26.20 -42.59 56.94
CA LEU A 2 27.03 -42.62 55.72
C LEU A 2 26.29 -42.15 54.44
N PRO A 3 26.92 -42.04 53.23
CA PRO A 3 28.34 -42.16 52.84
C PRO A 3 28.83 -41.03 51.86
N SER A 4 30.16 -40.78 51.74
CA SER A 4 31.09 -41.11 50.59
C SER A 4 30.91 -40.23 49.34
N SER A 5 31.91 -39.76 48.58
CA SER A 5 33.32 -40.12 48.37
C SER A 5 33.97 -39.04 47.47
N GLU A 6 35.12 -38.48 47.85
CA GLU A 6 36.19 -38.16 46.88
C GLU A 6 36.67 -39.48 46.21
N PRO A 7 37.45 -39.55 45.10
CA PRO A 7 38.38 -38.56 44.53
C PRO A 7 38.32 -38.55 42.96
N SER A 8 39.18 -37.89 42.18
CA SER A 8 40.50 -38.41 41.80
C SER A 8 40.95 -37.88 40.42
N LYS A 9 42.13 -37.24 40.43
CA LYS A 9 43.27 -37.33 39.48
C LYS A 9 43.12 -36.70 38.08
N ASN A 10 43.79 -35.58 37.77
CA ASN A 10 45.24 -35.38 37.46
C ASN A 10 45.64 -35.88 36.04
N PRO A 11 46.76 -35.41 35.43
CA PRO A 11 46.78 -34.34 34.42
C PRO A 11 47.54 -34.77 33.14
N SER A 12 47.60 -33.91 32.11
CA SER A 12 48.63 -33.86 31.03
C SER A 12 48.08 -32.93 29.95
N ALA A 13 48.80 -32.06 29.26
CA ALA A 13 50.18 -31.58 29.21
C ALA A 13 50.08 -30.24 28.41
N PRO A 14 51.05 -29.31 28.50
CA PRO A 14 50.99 -28.07 27.73
C PRO A 14 51.24 -28.36 26.24
N PRO A 15 50.52 -27.74 25.28
CA PRO A 15 50.93 -27.82 23.89
C PRO A 15 52.16 -26.94 23.65
N SER A 16 53.16 -27.61 23.10
CA SER A 16 54.48 -27.15 22.67
C SER A 16 54.43 -25.93 21.75
N GLU A 17 55.12 -24.85 22.13
CA GLU A 17 55.63 -23.90 21.14
C GLU A 17 56.78 -24.55 20.38
N SER A 18 56.58 -24.78 19.09
CA SER A 18 57.70 -24.86 18.16
C SER A 18 57.23 -24.42 16.76
N PRO A 19 57.77 -23.33 16.19
CA PRO A 19 57.36 -22.82 14.90
C PRO A 19 57.95 -23.67 13.77
N SER A 20 57.13 -24.11 12.82
CA SER A 20 57.62 -24.77 11.61
C SER A 20 58.18 -23.74 10.63
N LEU A 21 59.50 -23.59 10.65
CA LEU A 21 60.29 -23.01 9.56
C LEU A 21 60.20 -23.97 8.37
N MET A 22 59.35 -23.68 7.37
CA MET A 22 59.51 -24.02 5.94
C MET A 22 58.31 -23.47 5.13
N PRO A 23 58.53 -22.62 4.11
CA PRO A 23 57.45 -22.12 3.24
C PRO A 23 57.07 -23.17 2.19
N SER A 24 55.78 -23.42 1.97
CA SER A 24 55.32 -24.27 0.88
C SER A 24 55.44 -23.53 -0.46
N SER A 25 56.18 -24.12 -1.38
CA SER A 25 56.36 -23.64 -2.76
C SER A 25 55.20 -24.11 -3.64
N SER A 26 54.00 -23.52 -3.46
CA SER A 26 52.88 -23.71 -4.37
C SER A 26 51.91 -22.52 -4.30
N PRO A 27 51.80 -21.70 -5.36
CA PRO A 27 50.84 -20.60 -5.37
C PRO A 27 49.42 -21.14 -5.54
N SER A 28 48.51 -20.79 -4.61
CA SER A 28 47.08 -21.03 -4.79
C SER A 28 46.54 -20.05 -5.83
N LEU A 29 46.31 -20.51 -7.05
CA LEU A 29 45.54 -19.79 -8.06
C LEU A 29 44.05 -19.86 -7.72
N SER A 30 43.61 -19.14 -6.69
CA SER A 30 42.19 -18.81 -6.54
C SER A 30 41.99 -17.64 -5.58
N PRO A 31 41.38 -16.53 -6.01
CA PRO A 31 41.08 -15.40 -5.13
C PRO A 31 39.91 -15.76 -4.19
N SER A 32 40.14 -15.67 -2.89
CA SER A 32 39.08 -15.70 -1.87
C SER A 32 38.35 -14.34 -1.87
N GLN A 33 37.40 -14.17 -2.78
CA GLN A 33 36.40 -13.11 -2.67
C GLN A 33 35.08 -13.71 -2.21
N SER A 34 34.90 -13.78 -0.89
CA SER A 34 33.56 -13.81 -0.30
C SER A 34 33.22 -12.37 0.11
N PRO A 35 32.32 -11.68 -0.60
CA PRO A 35 31.78 -10.42 -0.11
C PRO A 35 30.87 -10.74 1.08
N THR A 36 31.30 -10.40 2.29
CA THR A 36 30.41 -10.35 3.46
C THR A 36 29.64 -9.02 3.42
N ALA A 37 28.63 -8.96 2.57
CA ALA A 37 27.60 -7.94 2.66
C ALA A 37 26.27 -8.62 2.37
N MET A 38 25.69 -9.19 3.41
CA MET A 38 24.27 -9.51 3.41
C MET A 38 23.54 -8.18 3.16
N PRO A 39 22.67 -8.07 2.13
CA PRO A 39 21.90 -6.85 1.96
C PRO A 39 21.07 -6.66 3.23
N SER A 40 21.22 -5.50 3.88
CA SER A 40 20.25 -5.05 4.88
C SER A 40 18.87 -5.19 4.24
N PRO A 41 17.84 -5.73 4.94
CA PRO A 41 16.49 -5.61 4.42
C PRO A 41 16.26 -4.11 4.21
N SER A 42 16.10 -3.71 2.96
CA SER A 42 15.55 -2.39 2.64
C SER A 42 14.27 -2.27 3.45
N PRO A 43 14.01 -1.13 4.12
CA PRO A 43 12.80 -0.97 4.91
C PRO A 43 11.61 -1.27 4.00
N THR A 44 10.77 -2.23 4.41
CA THR A 44 9.59 -2.66 3.67
C THR A 44 8.51 -1.58 3.79
N VAL A 45 8.80 -0.36 3.37
CA VAL A 45 7.89 0.78 3.40
C VAL A 45 6.62 0.40 2.64
N TYR A 46 5.44 0.47 3.28
CA TYR A 46 4.21 0.57 2.51
C TYR A 46 4.32 1.91 1.76
N GLY A 47 4.22 1.87 0.43
CA GLY A 47 4.47 3.02 -0.43
C GLY A 47 3.76 4.29 0.03
N THR A 48 4.36 5.43 -0.26
CA THR A 48 3.81 6.76 0.05
C THR A 48 2.48 6.99 -0.66
N GLY A 49 1.50 7.54 0.04
CA GLY A 49 0.27 8.00 -0.60
C GLY A 49 -0.89 8.25 0.37
N PRO A 50 -2.10 8.52 -0.15
CA PRO A 50 -3.24 8.79 0.68
C PRO A 50 -3.73 7.55 1.42
N ILE A 51 -4.32 7.82 2.58
CA ILE A 51 -5.06 6.85 3.38
C ILE A 51 -6.53 7.24 3.23
N VAL A 52 -7.31 6.38 2.59
CA VAL A 52 -8.70 6.65 2.21
C VAL A 52 -9.64 5.84 3.10
N ASN A 53 -10.64 6.50 3.70
CA ASN A 53 -11.70 5.81 4.45
C ASN A 53 -12.66 5.09 3.48
N VAL A 54 -12.97 3.83 3.78
CA VAL A 54 -13.80 2.99 2.90
C VAL A 54 -15.27 3.42 2.88
N ALA A 55 -15.82 3.90 4.00
CA ALA A 55 -17.23 4.32 4.03
C ALA A 55 -17.49 5.65 3.31
N THR A 56 -16.54 6.59 3.37
CA THR A 56 -16.75 7.96 2.86
C THR A 56 -16.01 8.29 1.59
N ASN A 57 -15.03 7.49 1.19
CA ASN A 57 -14.11 7.82 0.09
C ASN A 57 -13.32 9.12 0.31
N GLU A 58 -13.20 9.57 1.57
CA GLU A 58 -12.41 10.74 1.95
C GLU A 58 -11.00 10.35 2.40
N CYS A 59 -10.06 11.27 2.18
CA CYS A 59 -8.67 11.13 2.55
C CYS A 59 -8.42 11.65 3.97
N ILE A 60 -7.62 10.91 4.74
CA ILE A 60 -7.02 11.45 5.96
C ILE A 60 -6.10 12.61 5.57
N THR A 61 -6.36 13.77 6.16
CA THR A 61 -5.78 15.06 5.80
C THR A 61 -5.26 15.75 7.05
N VAL A 62 -4.18 16.51 6.91
CA VAL A 62 -3.75 17.48 7.92
C VAL A 62 -3.71 18.89 7.33
N ALA A 63 -4.11 19.92 8.09
CA ALA A 63 -4.09 21.29 7.59
C ALA A 63 -2.65 21.76 7.34
N THR A 64 -1.79 21.50 8.31
CA THR A 64 -0.34 21.73 8.25
C THR A 64 0.37 20.61 9.02
N ALA A 65 1.49 20.13 8.47
CA ALA A 65 2.33 19.12 9.13
C ALA A 65 3.11 19.76 10.32
N THR A 66 2.38 20.15 11.35
CA THR A 66 2.87 20.80 12.57
C THR A 66 2.49 19.97 13.78
N ASN A 67 3.41 19.88 14.75
CA ASN A 67 3.22 19.09 15.96
C ASN A 67 1.91 19.45 16.70
N SER A 68 1.20 18.43 17.17
CA SER A 68 -0.10 18.49 17.86
C SER A 68 -1.31 18.91 16.99
N GLU A 69 -1.18 18.96 15.67
CA GLU A 69 -2.32 19.19 14.78
C GLU A 69 -3.19 17.93 14.69
N ARG A 70 -4.51 18.11 14.65
CA ARG A 70 -5.46 17.01 14.45
C ARG A 70 -5.55 16.63 12.97
N ILE A 71 -5.62 15.33 12.72
CA ILE A 71 -5.90 14.81 11.38
C ILE A 71 -7.42 14.64 11.20
N TYR A 72 -7.90 14.86 9.98
CA TYR A 72 -9.32 14.90 9.67
C TYR A 72 -9.63 14.33 8.28
N PHE A 73 -10.89 14.01 8.04
CA PHE A 73 -11.38 13.56 6.73
C PHE A 73 -11.73 14.76 5.84
N ALA A 74 -11.28 14.69 4.60
CA ALA A 74 -11.63 15.65 3.56
C ALA A 74 -11.63 14.98 2.18
N PRO A 75 -12.29 15.58 1.17
CA PRO A 75 -12.19 15.11 -0.20
C PRO A 75 -10.74 14.95 -0.63
N CYS A 76 -10.45 13.84 -1.30
CA CYS A 76 -9.12 13.58 -1.82
C CYS A 76 -8.76 14.61 -2.90
N ASP A 77 -7.77 15.46 -2.64
CA ASP A 77 -7.34 16.57 -3.51
C ASP A 77 -5.93 16.37 -4.08
N GLY A 78 -5.22 15.36 -3.59
CA GLY A 78 -3.87 15.03 -4.01
C GLY A 78 -2.78 15.96 -3.44
N SER A 79 -3.12 16.82 -2.51
CA SER A 79 -2.15 17.68 -1.84
C SER A 79 -1.12 16.86 -1.05
N ILE A 80 0.04 17.47 -0.75
CA ILE A 80 1.05 16.88 0.14
C ILE A 80 0.52 16.61 1.55
N ASN A 81 -0.50 17.35 1.96
CA ASN A 81 -1.17 17.26 3.24
C ASN A 81 -2.05 16.01 3.40
N GLN A 82 -2.27 15.27 2.32
CA GLN A 82 -2.98 14.00 2.30
C GLN A 82 -2.06 12.82 2.04
N ARG A 83 -0.73 13.03 2.01
CA ARG A 83 0.25 11.99 1.69
C ARG A 83 0.94 11.49 2.94
N TRP A 84 0.84 10.18 3.14
CA TRP A 84 1.35 9.49 4.31
C TRP A 84 2.33 8.40 3.90
N LEU A 85 3.35 8.22 4.73
CA LEU A 85 4.33 7.16 4.68
C LEU A 85 4.02 6.20 5.81
N TYR A 86 3.75 4.93 5.52
CA TYR A 86 3.65 3.90 6.55
C TYR A 86 4.93 3.07 6.60
N ASP A 87 5.69 3.26 7.67
CA ASP A 87 6.96 2.61 7.92
C ASP A 87 6.74 1.29 8.66
N THR A 88 6.84 0.17 7.95
CA THR A 88 6.62 -1.16 8.56
C THR A 88 7.65 -1.55 9.60
N SER A 89 8.84 -0.93 9.59
CA SER A 89 9.86 -1.25 10.57
C SER A 89 9.50 -0.68 11.94
N THR A 90 8.95 0.53 11.96
CA THR A 90 8.57 1.25 13.18
C THR A 90 7.07 1.22 13.47
N LYS A 91 6.25 0.75 12.53
CA LYS A 91 4.78 0.83 12.55
C LYS A 91 4.22 2.25 12.60
N ALA A 92 5.05 3.25 12.30
CA ALA A 92 4.64 4.65 12.32
C ALA A 92 4.02 5.08 10.98
N ILE A 93 2.99 5.91 11.05
CA ILE A 93 2.43 6.63 9.89
C ILE A 93 2.88 8.09 9.99
N LYS A 94 3.52 8.61 8.93
CA LYS A 94 4.18 9.93 8.92
C LYS A 94 3.72 10.76 7.74
N PRO A 95 3.54 12.08 7.85
CA PRO A 95 3.35 12.92 6.67
C PRO A 95 4.60 12.85 5.79
N VAL A 96 4.41 12.79 4.48
CA VAL A 96 5.54 12.78 3.53
C VAL A 96 6.35 14.09 3.59
N SER A 97 5.72 15.19 4.01
CA SER A 97 6.38 16.49 4.19
C SER A 97 7.30 16.57 5.40
N ASP A 98 7.13 15.71 6.41
CA ASP A 98 7.95 15.72 7.63
C ASP A 98 8.03 14.32 8.28
N GLY A 99 9.19 13.69 8.18
CA GLY A 99 9.45 12.38 8.79
C GLY A 99 9.71 12.40 10.30
N GLY A 100 9.72 13.57 10.93
CA GLY A 100 9.92 13.76 12.37
C GLY A 100 8.64 13.72 13.20
N ILE A 101 7.47 13.73 12.55
CA ILE A 101 6.16 13.65 13.21
C ILE A 101 5.38 12.42 12.72
N CYS A 102 4.56 11.87 13.60
CA CYS A 102 3.91 10.58 13.48
C CYS A 102 2.44 10.70 13.90
N PHE A 103 1.55 9.90 13.31
CA PHE A 103 0.21 9.70 13.86
C PHE A 103 0.33 9.25 15.31
N ASP A 104 -0.39 9.94 16.18
CA ASP A 104 -0.30 9.82 17.63
C ASP A 104 -1.72 9.82 18.22
N HIS A 105 -2.07 8.72 18.86
CA HIS A 105 -3.26 8.61 19.67
C HIS A 105 -2.97 9.10 21.08
N ASP A 106 -3.71 10.09 21.56
CA ASP A 106 -3.56 10.59 22.93
C ASP A 106 -4.20 9.61 23.94
N ILE A 107 -3.41 8.66 24.43
CA ILE A 107 -3.87 7.58 25.32
C ILE A 107 -4.07 8.00 26.78
N ASP A 108 -3.54 9.17 27.15
CA ASP A 108 -3.51 9.65 28.53
C ASP A 108 -4.65 10.62 28.85
N SER A 109 -5.50 10.93 27.86
CA SER A 109 -6.64 11.82 28.03
C SER A 109 -7.95 11.16 27.59
N ALA A 110 -9.08 11.79 27.92
CA ALA A 110 -10.38 11.38 27.38
C ALA A 110 -10.51 11.72 25.88
N ASN A 111 -9.47 12.31 25.27
CA ASN A 111 -9.43 12.63 23.87
C ASN A 111 -9.13 11.37 23.07
N ILE A 112 -10.08 10.98 22.24
CA ILE A 112 -9.93 9.83 21.34
C ILE A 112 -9.43 10.26 19.94
N ASP A 113 -9.21 11.56 19.72
CA ASP A 113 -8.71 12.07 18.46
C ASP A 113 -7.28 11.57 18.20
N VAL A 114 -6.98 11.31 16.92
CA VAL A 114 -5.62 11.09 16.46
C VAL A 114 -5.04 12.44 16.02
N THR A 115 -3.81 12.71 16.45
CA THR A 115 -3.04 13.90 16.08
C THR A 115 -1.77 13.51 15.34
N ILE A 116 -1.06 14.48 14.77
CA ILE A 116 0.35 14.30 14.41
C ILE A 116 1.22 14.83 15.55
N TYR A 117 2.08 13.99 16.11
CA TYR A 117 3.00 14.37 17.18
C TYR A 117 4.44 13.94 16.90
N ASN A 118 5.42 14.56 17.56
CA ASN A 118 6.83 14.21 17.45
C ASN A 118 7.03 12.69 17.62
N CYS A 119 7.67 12.07 16.64
CA CYS A 119 7.93 10.64 16.69
C CYS A 119 8.82 10.30 17.89
N HIS A 120 8.32 9.48 18.81
CA HIS A 120 9.04 8.95 19.96
C HIS A 120 8.98 7.41 20.04
N GLY A 121 8.23 6.76 19.15
CA GLY A 121 8.26 5.30 18.97
C GLY A 121 7.58 4.50 20.08
N LEU A 122 6.79 5.16 20.92
CA LEU A 122 5.94 4.47 21.90
C LEU A 122 4.71 3.90 21.21
N ASP A 123 4.00 2.99 21.89
CA ASP A 123 2.91 2.22 21.30
C ASP A 123 1.77 3.08 20.76
N ASN A 124 1.52 4.25 21.34
CA ASN A 124 0.52 5.21 20.87
C ASN A 124 0.84 5.87 19.51
N GLN A 125 1.99 5.54 18.91
CA GLN A 125 2.38 5.94 17.56
C GLN A 125 2.59 4.73 16.62
N GLN A 126 2.18 3.54 17.06
CA GLN A 126 2.32 2.30 16.29
C GLN A 126 0.96 1.81 15.82
N TRP A 127 0.87 1.60 14.51
CA TRP A 127 -0.37 1.28 13.81
C TRP A 127 -0.24 -0.07 13.12
N PHE A 128 -1.24 -0.91 13.29
CA PHE A 128 -1.24 -2.28 12.78
C PHE A 128 -2.41 -2.47 11.83
N SER A 129 -2.11 -2.68 10.55
CA SER A 129 -3.11 -3.10 9.57
C SER A 129 -3.38 -4.60 9.67
N ASN A 130 -4.61 -5.01 9.38
CA ASN A 130 -4.99 -6.41 9.24
C ASN A 130 -5.54 -6.72 7.82
N ASP A 131 -5.87 -7.99 7.57
CA ASP A 131 -6.41 -8.45 6.28
C ASP A 131 -7.80 -7.87 5.93
N ARG A 132 -8.42 -7.14 6.87
CA ARG A 132 -9.71 -6.44 6.69
C ARG A 132 -9.53 -4.93 6.47
N ASN A 133 -8.30 -4.46 6.27
CA ASN A 133 -7.94 -3.05 6.12
C ASN A 133 -8.30 -2.18 7.35
N GLU A 134 -8.46 -2.77 8.53
CA GLU A 134 -8.63 -2.00 9.76
C GLU A 134 -7.26 -1.50 10.23
N LEU A 135 -7.15 -0.21 10.59
CA LEU A 135 -5.97 0.35 11.23
C LEU A 135 -6.15 0.31 12.74
N LYS A 136 -5.37 -0.55 13.38
CA LYS A 136 -5.51 -0.83 14.81
C LYS A 136 -4.40 -0.20 15.60
N TRP A 137 -4.80 0.20 16.79
CA TRP A 137 -3.90 0.48 17.87
C TRP A 137 -4.10 -0.58 18.97
N PHE A 138 -3.00 -1.06 19.53
CA PHE A 138 -3.00 -1.96 20.68
C PHE A 138 -2.41 -1.23 21.88
N SER A 139 -3.15 -1.19 22.99
CA SER A 139 -2.57 -0.81 24.28
C SER A 139 -1.70 -1.95 24.83
N ASP A 140 -0.39 -1.69 24.95
CA ASP A 140 0.64 -2.39 25.73
C ASP A 140 0.56 -3.94 25.75
N VAL A 141 1.30 -4.53 24.81
CA VAL A 141 1.44 -5.98 24.56
C VAL A 141 2.19 -6.71 25.68
N ASP A 142 2.87 -6.00 26.60
CA ASP A 142 3.66 -6.62 27.66
C ASP A 142 2.85 -7.04 28.91
N ARG A 143 1.53 -6.81 28.96
CA ARG A 143 0.71 -7.06 30.17
C ARG A 143 -0.58 -7.89 30.00
N GLY A 144 -0.85 -8.45 28.82
CA GLY A 144 -1.99 -9.37 28.63
C GLY A 144 -3.36 -8.70 28.39
N ILE A 145 -3.38 -7.66 27.54
CA ILE A 145 -4.47 -6.96 26.81
C ILE A 145 -5.79 -6.68 27.55
N LEU A 146 -6.28 -5.44 27.46
CA LEU A 146 -7.73 -5.17 27.55
C LEU A 146 -8.35 -4.24 26.49
N GLN A 147 -7.62 -3.46 25.68
CA GLN A 147 -8.30 -2.57 24.71
C GLN A 147 -7.62 -2.56 23.33
N GLU A 148 -8.26 -3.26 22.39
CA GLU A 148 -8.11 -3.11 20.95
C GLU A 148 -9.01 -1.94 20.51
N LYS A 149 -8.41 -0.92 19.91
CA LYS A 149 -9.15 0.20 19.32
C LYS A 149 -8.84 0.28 17.83
N CYS A 150 -9.85 0.61 17.06
CA CYS A 150 -9.73 0.84 15.62
C CYS A 150 -9.77 2.34 15.35
N MET A 151 -8.94 2.77 14.42
CA MET A 151 -9.11 4.06 13.78
C MET A 151 -10.51 4.12 13.18
N ASP A 152 -11.19 5.24 13.32
CA ASP A 152 -12.62 5.36 13.03
C ASP A 152 -12.96 6.76 12.48
N TYR A 153 -14.00 6.78 11.65
CA TYR A 153 -14.77 7.95 11.30
C TYR A 153 -16.16 7.91 11.97
N ASP A 154 -16.33 8.70 13.02
CA ASP A 154 -17.58 8.79 13.81
C ASP A 154 -18.58 9.82 13.29
N GLY A 155 -18.28 10.49 12.17
CA GLY A 155 -19.07 11.61 11.63
C GLY A 155 -18.66 13.00 12.14
N SER A 156 -17.70 13.10 13.06
CA SER A 156 -17.24 14.38 13.65
C SER A 156 -16.24 15.17 12.79
N LYS A 157 -15.87 14.63 11.62
CA LYS A 157 -14.80 15.07 10.71
C LYS A 157 -13.39 14.64 11.13
N PHE A 158 -13.09 14.43 12.40
CA PHE A 158 -11.75 14.06 12.84
C PHE A 158 -11.55 12.55 12.80
N VAL A 159 -10.28 12.13 12.73
CA VAL A 159 -9.92 10.72 12.90
C VAL A 159 -9.90 10.43 14.39
N VAL A 160 -10.64 9.40 14.82
CA VAL A 160 -10.76 9.03 16.23
C VAL A 160 -10.44 7.55 16.45
N MET A 161 -10.32 7.14 17.71
CA MET A 161 -10.08 5.75 18.12
C MET A 161 -11.30 5.21 18.89
N LEU A 162 -11.97 4.23 18.32
CA LEU A 162 -13.19 3.62 18.88
C LEU A 162 -13.06 2.09 19.00
N ASP A 163 -14.05 1.47 19.65
CA ASP A 163 -14.13 0.01 19.71
C ASP A 163 -14.29 -0.57 18.31
N CYS A 164 -13.50 -1.59 17.99
CA CYS A 164 -13.59 -2.24 16.69
C CYS A 164 -14.94 -2.95 16.52
N ASP A 165 -15.71 -2.57 15.51
CA ASP A 165 -17.02 -3.14 15.19
C ASP A 165 -17.07 -3.78 13.79
N GLY A 166 -16.03 -3.59 12.98
CA GLY A 166 -15.89 -4.16 11.64
C GLY A 166 -16.69 -3.43 10.55
N SER A 167 -17.27 -2.28 10.87
CA SER A 167 -17.92 -1.38 9.94
C SER A 167 -16.96 -0.77 8.91
N ASP A 168 -17.49 -0.26 7.81
CA ASP A 168 -16.68 0.30 6.73
C ASP A 168 -16.03 1.65 7.12
N ASN A 169 -16.57 2.37 8.11
CA ASN A 169 -15.96 3.60 8.63
C ASN A 169 -14.68 3.34 9.45
N GLN A 170 -14.38 2.07 9.79
CA GLN A 170 -13.15 1.65 10.45
C GLN A 170 -12.13 1.01 9.50
N LYS A 171 -12.40 1.02 8.19
CA LYS A 171 -11.53 0.42 7.17
C LYS A 171 -10.87 1.51 6.34
N PHE A 172 -9.57 1.33 6.10
CA PHE A 172 -8.72 2.32 5.45
C PHE A 172 -7.86 1.68 4.37
N THR A 173 -7.90 2.26 3.18
CA THR A 173 -7.09 1.81 2.05
C THR A 173 -5.86 2.70 1.94
N PHE A 174 -4.68 2.11 2.05
CA PHE A 174 -3.45 2.76 1.61
C PHE A 174 -3.41 2.72 0.10
N VAL A 175 -3.25 3.88 -0.53
CA VAL A 175 -3.04 3.98 -1.98
C VAL A 175 -1.56 4.29 -2.23
N PRO A 176 -0.67 3.28 -2.18
CA PRO A 176 0.76 3.49 -2.35
C PRO A 176 1.08 3.98 -3.77
N GLY A 177 2.10 4.81 -3.93
CA GLY A 177 2.54 5.30 -5.25
C GLY A 177 1.89 6.62 -5.68
N PHE A 178 1.27 7.36 -4.75
CA PHE A 178 0.80 8.72 -5.00
C PHE A 178 1.97 9.73 -4.90
N ASP A 179 3.04 9.47 -5.66
CA ASP A 179 4.00 10.50 -6.03
C ASP A 179 3.35 11.24 -7.21
N ILE A 180 3.03 12.52 -7.05
CA ILE A 180 2.71 13.39 -8.21
C ILE A 180 3.99 13.51 -9.04
N VAL A 181 4.25 12.50 -9.87
CA VAL A 181 4.54 12.73 -11.26
C VAL A 181 3.28 12.27 -11.98
N THR A 182 2.48 13.23 -12.44
CA THR A 182 1.36 13.04 -13.36
C THR A 182 1.88 12.52 -14.71
N LEU A 183 2.51 11.35 -14.73
CA LEU A 183 2.65 10.53 -15.92
C LEU A 183 1.39 9.66 -15.93
N GLY A 184 0.49 9.93 -16.87
CA GLY A 184 -0.64 9.05 -17.11
C GLY A 184 -2.00 9.45 -16.54
N THR A 185 -2.22 10.56 -15.83
CA THR A 185 -3.62 10.91 -15.53
C THR A 185 -4.33 11.36 -16.80
N GLY A 186 -5.48 10.77 -17.12
CA GLY A 186 -6.30 11.26 -18.20
C GLY A 186 -7.36 10.29 -18.69
N LEU A 187 -7.92 10.66 -19.83
CA LEU A 187 -9.01 9.94 -20.48
C LEU A 187 -8.50 8.63 -21.09
N ILE A 188 -9.28 7.56 -20.92
CA ILE A 188 -9.09 6.29 -21.64
C ILE A 188 -10.21 6.21 -22.67
N SER A 189 -9.89 6.33 -23.95
CA SER A 189 -10.88 6.30 -25.04
C SER A 189 -10.81 5.03 -25.87
N ILE A 190 -11.92 4.64 -26.49
CA ILE A 190 -12.00 3.44 -27.31
C ILE A 190 -11.87 3.76 -28.80
N GLN A 191 -11.22 2.89 -29.58
CA GLN A 191 -11.09 3.07 -31.03
C GLN A 191 -12.43 2.94 -31.77
N TYR A 192 -13.37 2.15 -31.25
CA TYR A 192 -14.67 1.88 -31.88
C TYR A 192 -15.44 3.16 -32.26
N ASN A 193 -15.67 4.05 -31.28
CA ASN A 193 -16.44 5.28 -31.48
C ASN A 193 -15.78 6.54 -30.88
N GLY A 194 -14.61 6.41 -30.25
CA GLY A 194 -13.89 7.53 -29.65
C GLY A 194 -14.45 8.02 -28.31
N GLU A 195 -15.44 7.33 -27.72
CA GLU A 195 -15.93 7.65 -26.38
C GLU A 195 -14.89 7.29 -25.32
N CYS A 196 -15.07 7.87 -24.14
CA CYS A 196 -14.20 7.70 -22.98
C CYS A 196 -14.88 6.87 -21.90
N ILE A 197 -14.08 6.10 -21.18
CA ILE A 197 -14.54 5.35 -20.02
C ILE A 197 -14.88 6.33 -18.90
N GLU A 198 -16.09 6.24 -18.38
CA GLU A 198 -16.62 7.08 -17.29
C GLU A 198 -17.14 6.22 -16.14
N MET A 199 -16.83 6.63 -14.91
CA MET A 199 -17.46 6.04 -13.73
C MET A 199 -18.84 6.63 -13.48
N GLN A 200 -19.85 5.78 -13.32
CA GLN A 200 -21.18 6.19 -12.88
C GLN A 200 -21.30 6.08 -11.37
N THR A 201 -21.87 7.12 -10.74
CA THR A 201 -22.14 7.12 -9.28
C THR A 201 -23.51 6.55 -8.92
N THR A 202 -24.29 6.14 -9.92
CA THR A 202 -25.64 5.60 -9.76
C THR A 202 -25.90 4.48 -10.76
N GLY A 203 -26.61 3.44 -10.33
CA GLY A 203 -26.97 2.31 -11.18
C GLY A 203 -26.13 1.06 -10.90
N GLU A 204 -26.48 -0.06 -11.55
CA GLU A 204 -25.82 -1.36 -11.38
C GLU A 204 -24.47 -1.44 -12.11
N GLN A 205 -24.26 -0.56 -13.08
CA GLN A 205 -23.08 -0.56 -13.94
C GLN A 205 -22.23 0.67 -13.64
N LEU A 206 -21.18 0.46 -12.84
CA LEU A 206 -20.34 1.54 -12.32
C LEU A 206 -19.38 2.13 -13.36
N ILE A 207 -19.17 1.47 -14.50
CA ILE A 207 -18.29 1.94 -15.56
C ILE A 207 -19.03 1.86 -16.90
N THR A 208 -19.09 2.97 -17.62
CA THR A 208 -19.76 3.10 -18.92
C THR A 208 -18.88 3.83 -19.93
N MET A 209 -19.31 3.89 -21.19
CA MET A 209 -18.72 4.76 -22.21
C MET A 209 -19.55 6.03 -22.32
N GLN A 210 -18.88 7.19 -22.35
CA GLN A 210 -19.51 8.51 -22.48
C GLN A 210 -18.69 9.42 -23.40
N PRO A 211 -19.27 10.51 -23.93
CA PRO A 211 -18.51 11.53 -24.63
C PRO A 211 -17.33 12.02 -23.78
N CYS A 212 -16.16 12.08 -24.41
CA CYS A 212 -14.93 12.49 -23.73
C CYS A 212 -15.00 13.94 -23.23
N ASP A 213 -14.80 14.13 -21.92
CA ASP A 213 -14.73 15.43 -21.26
C ASP A 213 -13.56 15.44 -20.26
N SER A 214 -12.47 16.12 -20.63
CA SER A 214 -11.30 16.27 -19.75
C SER A 214 -11.57 17.13 -18.51
N GLY A 215 -12.69 17.85 -18.47
CA GLY A 215 -13.16 18.58 -17.28
C GLY A 215 -13.97 17.71 -16.32
N ASN A 216 -14.40 16.51 -16.73
CA ASN A 216 -15.16 15.60 -15.89
C ASN A 216 -14.20 14.71 -15.06
N PRO A 217 -14.14 14.86 -13.72
CA PRO A 217 -13.26 14.05 -12.88
C PRO A 217 -13.59 12.55 -12.93
N LEU A 218 -14.83 12.18 -13.29
CA LEU A 218 -15.26 10.78 -13.41
C LEU A 218 -14.76 10.08 -14.68
N GLN A 219 -13.98 10.78 -15.51
CA GLN A 219 -13.28 10.20 -16.68
C GLN A 219 -11.76 10.21 -16.51
N LEU A 220 -11.23 10.73 -15.40
CA LEU A 220 -9.80 10.89 -15.18
C LEU A 220 -9.22 9.68 -14.46
N TRP A 221 -8.73 8.72 -15.24
CA TRP A 221 -8.13 7.49 -14.74
C TRP A 221 -6.63 7.68 -14.51
N GLN A 222 -6.10 6.92 -13.56
CA GLN A 222 -4.68 6.89 -13.20
C GLN A 222 -4.17 5.46 -13.22
N TYR A 223 -2.85 5.32 -13.37
CA TYR A 223 -2.18 4.03 -13.28
C TYR A 223 -1.07 4.07 -12.23
N ASN A 224 -1.05 3.03 -11.41
CA ASN A 224 -0.05 2.81 -10.40
C ASN A 224 0.93 1.72 -10.88
N PRO A 225 2.16 2.05 -11.29
CA PRO A 225 3.11 1.06 -11.80
C PRO A 225 3.63 0.09 -10.73
N GLN A 226 3.62 0.45 -9.45
CA GLN A 226 4.07 -0.42 -8.37
C GLN A 226 3.12 -1.61 -8.17
N ASN A 227 1.82 -1.36 -8.30
CA ASN A 227 0.79 -2.40 -8.14
C ASN A 227 0.12 -2.79 -9.46
N GLU A 228 0.56 -2.21 -10.58
CA GLU A 228 -0.05 -2.36 -11.91
C GLU A 228 -1.56 -2.06 -11.93
N ALA A 229 -2.04 -1.14 -11.10
CA ALA A 229 -3.48 -0.90 -10.95
C ALA A 229 -3.96 0.31 -11.75
N ILE A 230 -5.05 0.14 -12.51
CA ILE A 230 -5.82 1.27 -13.06
C ILE A 230 -6.85 1.65 -12.02
N TYR A 231 -6.89 2.93 -11.63
CA TYR A 231 -7.73 3.40 -10.54
C TYR A 231 -8.26 4.80 -10.77
N MET A 232 -9.31 5.13 -10.02
CA MET A 232 -9.80 6.49 -9.88
C MET A 232 -9.56 6.97 -8.44
N PRO A 233 -8.88 8.10 -8.23
CA PRO A 233 -8.63 8.63 -6.90
C PRO A 233 -9.92 8.79 -6.11
N GLY A 234 -9.93 8.25 -4.88
CA GLY A 234 -11.10 8.28 -4.01
C GLY A 234 -12.16 7.22 -4.28
N TYR A 235 -12.19 6.55 -5.44
CA TYR A 235 -13.28 5.61 -5.76
C TYR A 235 -12.85 4.14 -5.80
N GLY A 236 -11.62 3.84 -6.20
CA GLY A 236 -11.09 2.48 -6.18
C GLY A 236 -10.37 2.07 -7.47
N CYS A 237 -10.13 0.77 -7.60
CA CYS A 237 -9.36 0.14 -8.67
C CYS A 237 -10.24 -0.72 -9.57
N TRP A 238 -9.88 -0.83 -10.85
CA TRP A 238 -10.53 -1.76 -11.76
C TRP A 238 -10.27 -3.21 -11.36
N ASP A 239 -11.33 -4.01 -11.23
CA ASP A 239 -11.25 -5.39 -10.78
C ASP A 239 -11.82 -6.37 -11.80
N SER A 240 -10.96 -7.23 -12.36
CA SER A 240 -11.34 -8.23 -13.38
C SER A 240 -12.03 -9.49 -12.83
N GLY A 241 -12.13 -9.64 -11.51
CA GLY A 241 -12.70 -10.82 -10.85
C GLY A 241 -14.23 -10.82 -10.74
N ASN A 242 -14.87 -9.66 -10.79
CA ASN A 242 -16.32 -9.51 -10.75
C ASN A 242 -16.82 -8.92 -12.08
N GLN A 243 -17.62 -9.68 -12.83
CA GLN A 243 -18.28 -9.19 -14.05
C GLN A 243 -19.75 -8.85 -13.77
N PRO A 244 -20.28 -7.71 -14.24
CA PRO A 244 -19.58 -6.61 -14.93
C PRO A 244 -18.56 -5.93 -14.01
N TYR A 245 -17.43 -5.46 -14.54
CA TYR A 245 -16.31 -4.94 -13.73
C TYR A 245 -16.79 -3.93 -12.68
N VAL A 246 -16.75 -4.37 -11.43
CA VAL A 246 -17.03 -3.50 -10.30
C VAL A 246 -15.73 -2.80 -9.96
N LEU A 247 -15.76 -1.48 -9.90
CA LEU A 247 -14.71 -0.70 -9.25
C LEU A 247 -14.58 -1.21 -7.81
N GLY A 248 -13.48 -1.93 -7.55
CA GLY A 248 -13.22 -2.61 -6.30
C GLY A 248 -12.32 -1.77 -5.39
N HIS A 249 -12.29 -2.15 -4.12
CA HIS A 249 -11.32 -1.58 -3.19
C HIS A 249 -9.91 -1.94 -3.67
N CYS A 250 -9.03 -0.96 -3.78
CA CYS A 250 -7.67 -1.17 -4.26
C CYS A 250 -6.91 -2.12 -3.33
N HIS A 251 -6.39 -3.20 -3.89
CA HIS A 251 -5.59 -4.19 -3.18
C HIS A 251 -4.53 -4.81 -4.08
N GLN A 252 -3.53 -5.46 -3.49
CA GLN A 252 -2.44 -6.12 -4.23
C GLN A 252 -2.84 -7.46 -4.87
N GLY A 253 -4.13 -7.83 -4.80
CA GLY A 253 -4.68 -9.02 -5.43
C GLY A 253 -4.49 -9.02 -6.95
N GLN A 254 -4.32 -10.21 -7.49
CA GLN A 254 -3.99 -10.44 -8.90
C GLN A 254 -5.06 -9.93 -9.90
N TYR A 255 -6.33 -9.83 -9.48
CA TYR A 255 -7.44 -9.40 -10.33
C TYR A 255 -7.48 -7.90 -10.65
N GLN A 256 -6.70 -7.08 -9.94
CA GLN A 256 -6.63 -5.62 -10.14
C GLN A 256 -5.36 -5.17 -10.85
N ARG A 257 -4.63 -6.11 -11.44
CA ARG A 257 -3.37 -5.85 -12.12
C ARG A 257 -3.59 -5.83 -13.63
N TRP A 258 -3.21 -4.72 -14.24
CA TRP A 258 -3.47 -4.35 -15.61
C TRP A 258 -2.19 -3.97 -16.31
N TYR A 259 -2.14 -4.21 -17.61
CA TYR A 259 -1.03 -3.78 -18.44
C TYR A 259 -1.48 -3.56 -19.87
N SER A 260 -0.61 -2.93 -20.65
CA SER A 260 -0.83 -2.77 -22.09
C SER A 260 0.21 -3.53 -22.91
N SER A 261 -0.21 -4.07 -24.04
CA SER A 261 0.68 -4.51 -25.12
C SER A 261 0.71 -3.46 -26.22
N GLY A 262 1.78 -3.42 -27.04
CA GLY A 262 1.98 -2.42 -28.10
C GLY A 262 0.89 -2.31 -29.18
N SER A 263 -0.18 -3.09 -29.07
CA SER A 263 -1.44 -3.03 -29.83
C SER A 263 -2.53 -2.18 -29.16
N ALA A 264 -2.21 -1.41 -28.11
CA ALA A 264 -3.17 -0.57 -27.36
C ALA A 264 -4.33 -1.37 -26.72
N ASN A 265 -4.11 -2.65 -26.41
CA ASN A 265 -5.05 -3.43 -25.63
C ASN A 265 -4.77 -3.28 -24.14
N LEU A 266 -5.81 -3.04 -23.35
CA LEU A 266 -5.75 -3.14 -21.90
C LEU A 266 -6.00 -4.59 -21.49
N LYS A 267 -5.10 -5.17 -20.69
CA LYS A 267 -5.09 -6.60 -20.39
C LYS A 267 -5.01 -6.87 -18.90
N SER A 268 -5.75 -7.87 -18.44
CA SER A 268 -5.63 -8.39 -17.07
C SER A 268 -4.40 -9.27 -16.95
N ARG A 269 -3.62 -9.11 -15.88
CA ARG A 269 -2.47 -9.98 -15.57
C ARG A 269 -2.87 -11.40 -15.21
N VAL A 270 -4.08 -11.60 -14.66
CA VAL A 270 -4.57 -12.93 -14.25
C VAL A 270 -4.89 -13.80 -15.44
N SER A 271 -5.74 -13.30 -16.33
CA SER A 271 -6.33 -14.09 -17.41
C SER A 271 -5.58 -13.93 -18.71
N ASN A 272 -4.75 -12.88 -18.84
CA ASN A 272 -4.08 -12.50 -20.09
C ASN A 272 -5.06 -12.18 -21.24
N THR A 273 -6.34 -11.96 -20.92
CA THR A 273 -7.40 -11.53 -21.84
C THR A 273 -7.45 -10.00 -21.94
N CYS A 274 -8.14 -9.50 -22.96
CA CYS A 274 -8.27 -8.08 -23.28
C CYS A 274 -9.59 -7.52 -22.72
N LEU A 275 -9.53 -6.27 -22.27
CA LEU A 275 -10.73 -5.47 -22.04
C LEU A 275 -11.49 -5.33 -23.36
N ASP A 276 -12.79 -5.50 -23.32
CA ASP A 276 -13.67 -5.52 -24.48
C ASP A 276 -14.94 -4.72 -24.16
N TRP A 277 -15.36 -3.86 -25.08
CA TRP A 277 -16.62 -3.13 -25.00
C TRP A 277 -17.72 -3.86 -25.74
N SER A 278 -18.69 -4.38 -24.99
CA SER A 278 -19.88 -4.99 -25.57
C SER A 278 -20.79 -3.92 -26.17
N ILE A 279 -20.87 -3.86 -27.49
CA ILE A 279 -21.74 -2.94 -28.23
C ILE A 279 -23.22 -3.25 -27.99
N ASP A 280 -23.57 -4.53 -27.91
CA ASP A 280 -24.97 -4.98 -27.78
C ASP A 280 -25.52 -4.76 -26.36
N PHE A 281 -24.66 -4.87 -25.35
CA PHE A 281 -25.07 -4.84 -23.95
C PHE A 281 -24.55 -3.61 -23.18
N SER A 282 -23.77 -2.74 -23.84
CA SER A 282 -23.22 -1.50 -23.30
C SER A 282 -22.41 -1.68 -22.02
N TYR A 283 -21.53 -2.69 -21.98
CA TYR A 283 -20.67 -2.93 -20.83
C TYR A 283 -19.28 -3.40 -21.18
N LEU A 284 -18.32 -3.11 -20.30
CA LEU A 284 -16.97 -3.65 -20.40
C LEU A 284 -16.93 -5.08 -19.84
N TYR A 285 -16.25 -5.98 -20.54
CA TYR A 285 -15.95 -7.35 -20.06
C TYR A 285 -14.56 -7.82 -20.52
N MET A 286 -14.13 -8.99 -20.04
CA MET A 286 -12.83 -9.58 -20.41
C MET A 286 -13.07 -10.60 -21.52
N GLU A 287 -12.36 -10.50 -22.65
CA GLU A 287 -12.45 -11.45 -23.75
C GLU A 287 -11.09 -11.78 -24.36
N SER A 288 -11.02 -12.90 -25.07
CA SER A 288 -9.91 -13.27 -25.93
C SER A 288 -9.51 -12.11 -26.84
N CYS A 289 -8.22 -11.79 -26.83
CA CYS A 289 -7.69 -10.69 -27.61
C CYS A 289 -7.81 -10.96 -29.11
N SER A 290 -8.63 -10.16 -29.79
CA SER A 290 -8.91 -10.24 -31.23
C SER A 290 -8.23 -9.12 -32.02
N GLY A 291 -7.86 -8.02 -31.36
CA GLY A 291 -7.37 -6.81 -32.01
C GLY A 291 -8.46 -5.99 -32.70
N ALA A 292 -9.73 -6.27 -32.40
CA ALA A 292 -10.86 -5.49 -32.87
C ALA A 292 -10.92 -4.09 -32.20
N ASN A 293 -11.62 -3.15 -32.85
CA ASN A 293 -11.65 -1.75 -32.42
C ASN A 293 -12.36 -1.53 -31.07
N ASP A 294 -13.21 -2.47 -30.66
CA ASP A 294 -13.88 -2.56 -29.35
C ASP A 294 -12.98 -3.15 -28.25
N GLN A 295 -11.77 -3.60 -28.58
CA GLN A 295 -10.72 -4.01 -27.64
C GLN A 295 -9.51 -3.08 -27.63
N THR A 296 -9.51 -2.04 -28.46
CA THR A 296 -8.40 -1.08 -28.60
C THR A 296 -8.72 0.19 -27.84
N PHE A 297 -7.94 0.47 -26.80
CA PHE A 297 -8.11 1.62 -25.92
C PHE A 297 -6.88 2.52 -25.95
N TYR A 298 -7.09 3.79 -26.26
CA TYR A 298 -6.08 4.82 -26.19
C TYR A 298 -5.99 5.36 -24.78
N VAL A 299 -4.83 5.18 -24.17
CA VAL A 299 -4.50 5.70 -22.84
C VAL A 299 -3.67 6.99 -22.96
N PRO A 300 -3.62 7.82 -21.89
CA PRO A 300 -2.75 8.98 -21.83
C PRO A 300 -1.28 8.65 -22.14
N THR A 301 -0.52 9.64 -22.63
CA THR A 301 0.92 9.46 -22.87
C THR A 301 1.65 9.08 -21.58
N ASN A 302 2.53 8.08 -21.66
CA ASN A 302 3.25 7.51 -20.50
C ASN A 302 2.34 6.95 -19.41
N PHE A 303 1.11 6.51 -19.74
CA PHE A 303 0.17 5.93 -18.79
C PHE A 303 0.78 4.81 -17.95
N PHE A 304 1.53 3.90 -18.60
CA PHE A 304 2.09 2.71 -17.96
C PHE A 304 3.51 2.90 -17.38
N GLY A 305 4.05 4.12 -17.38
CA GLY A 305 5.44 4.43 -17.01
C GLY A 305 6.38 4.43 -18.22
#